data_AF-A0A8H9XFJ6-F1
#
_entry.id   AF-A0A8H9XFJ6-F1
#
_cell.length_a   1.000
_cell.length_b   1.000
_cell.length_c   1.000
_cell.angle_alpha   90.00
_cell.angle_beta   90.00
_cell.angle_gamma   90.00
#
_symmetry.space_group_name_H-M   'P 1'
#
loop_
_entity.id
_entity.type
_entity.pdbx_description
1 polymer ?
#
loop_
_entity_poly.entity_id
_entity_poly.type
_entity_poly.pdbx_seq_one_letter_code
_entity_poly.pdbx_strand_id
1 'polypeptide(L)'
;MRKPRDIDAELKALADKAKGLKARKITQLGELVAATGADSLDIDSLAGVLLSAVEEKDASAKEAWRRKGAAFFQRARRSGASRNGSEEHARGAP
;
A
#
# COMPACT_ATOMS: atom_id res chain seq x y z
N MET A 1 -27.37 -35.71 9.79
CA MET A 1 -25.94 -36.07 9.96
C MET A 1 -25.10 -35.00 9.28
N ARG A 2 -24.22 -34.30 10.00
CA ARG A 2 -23.30 -33.32 9.39
C ARG A 2 -22.13 -34.09 8.77
N LYS A 3 -21.82 -33.85 7.49
CA LYS A 3 -20.64 -34.41 6.83
C LYS A 3 -19.38 -34.08 7.66
N PRO A 4 -18.46 -35.03 7.88
CA PRO A 4 -17.17 -34.74 8.48
C PRO A 4 -16.50 -33.60 7.70
N ARG A 5 -16.02 -32.58 8.41
CA ARG A 5 -15.28 -31.47 7.79
C ARG A 5 -14.07 -32.06 7.08
N ASP A 6 -13.92 -31.71 5.80
CA ASP A 6 -12.73 -32.04 5.03
C ASP A 6 -11.61 -31.09 5.46
N ILE A 7 -10.85 -31.52 6.46
CA ILE A 7 -9.75 -30.75 7.03
C ILE A 7 -8.69 -30.45 5.96
N ASP A 8 -8.49 -31.37 5.01
CA ASP A 8 -7.53 -31.18 3.92
C ASP A 8 -7.96 -30.06 2.97
N ALA A 9 -9.26 -29.98 2.66
CA ALA A 9 -9.82 -28.88 1.89
C ALA A 9 -9.70 -27.53 2.61
N GLU A 10 -9.93 -27.49 3.93
CA GLU A 10 -9.77 -26.26 4.73
C GLU A 10 -8.30 -25.83 4.81
N LEU A 11 -7.36 -26.77 5.01
CA LEU A 11 -5.93 -26.50 5.01
C LEU A 11 -5.46 -25.95 3.66
N LYS A 12 -5.94 -26.53 2.56
CA LYS A 12 -5.64 -26.04 1.20
C LYS A 12 -6.18 -24.63 0.98
N ALA A 13 -7.42 -24.37 1.37
CA ALA A 13 -8.02 -23.04 1.25
C ALA A 13 -7.25 -21.98 2.05
N LEU A 14 -6.78 -22.32 3.26
CA LEU A 14 -5.95 -21.43 4.08
C LEU A 14 -4.57 -21.17 3.44
N ALA A 15 -3.93 -22.21 2.90
CA ALA A 15 -2.65 -22.07 2.21
C ALA A 15 -2.76 -21.17 0.97
N ASP A 16 -3.80 -21.34 0.16
CA ASP A 16 -4.04 -20.53 -1.03
C ASP A 16 -4.38 -19.08 -0.66
N LYS A 17 -5.15 -18.87 0.41
CA LYS A 17 -5.40 -17.53 0.96
C LYS A 17 -4.11 -16.86 1.42
N ALA A 18 -3.24 -17.58 2.13
CA ALA A 18 -1.96 -17.05 2.59
C ALA A 18 -1.06 -16.66 1.41
N LYS A 19 -0.98 -17.49 0.36
CA LYS A 19 -0.27 -17.17 -0.88
C LYS A 19 -0.83 -15.91 -1.54
N GLY A 20 -2.16 -15.81 -1.67
CA GLY A 20 -2.82 -14.65 -2.26
C GLY A 20 -2.63 -13.37 -1.46
N LEU A 21 -2.54 -13.44 -0.14
CA LEU A 21 -2.20 -12.29 0.72
C LEU A 21 -0.74 -11.87 0.54
N LYS A 22 0.18 -12.83 0.47
CA LYS A 22 1.61 -12.55 0.23
C LYS A 22 1.82 -11.86 -1.12
N ALA A 23 1.21 -12.38 -2.19
CA ALA A 23 1.31 -11.80 -3.53
C ALA A 23 0.77 -10.37 -3.58
N ARG A 24 -0.39 -10.12 -2.96
CA ARG A 24 -0.96 -8.77 -2.83
C ARG A 24 -0.05 -7.82 -2.07
N LYS A 25 0.54 -8.27 -0.95
CA LYS A 25 1.49 -7.45 -0.18
C LYS A 25 2.72 -7.05 -1.00
N ILE A 26 3.28 -7.99 -1.77
CA ILE A 26 4.43 -7.69 -2.65
C ILE A 26 4.06 -6.66 -3.70
N THR A 27 2.90 -6.84 -4.34
CA THR A 27 2.40 -5.91 -5.37
C THR A 27 2.21 -4.51 -4.79
N GLN A 28 1.55 -4.40 -3.63
CA GLN A 28 1.33 -3.11 -2.96
C GLN A 28 2.63 -2.40 -2.54
N LEU A 29 3.66 -3.15 -2.15
CA LEU A 29 4.97 -2.57 -1.86
C LEU A 29 5.65 -2.05 -3.13
N GLY A 30 5.56 -2.80 -4.24
CA GLY A 30 6.07 -2.35 -5.54
C GLY A 30 5.36 -1.08 -6.03
N GLU A 31 4.03 -1.04 -5.94
CA GLU A 31 3.22 0.14 -6.26
C GLU A 31 3.60 1.34 -5.40
N LEU A 32 3.87 1.14 -4.10
CA LEU A 32 4.30 2.20 -3.21
C LEU A 32 5.66 2.78 -3.63
N VAL A 33 6.64 1.93 -3.95
CA VAL A 33 7.98 2.36 -4.39
C VAL A 33 7.88 3.21 -5.66
N ALA A 34 7.08 2.78 -6.64
CA ALA A 34 6.83 3.54 -7.86
C ALA A 34 6.10 4.87 -7.57
N ALA A 35 5.08 4.86 -6.69
CA ALA A 35 4.31 6.06 -6.38
C ALA A 35 5.13 7.10 -5.60
N THR A 36 6.12 6.70 -4.82
CA THR A 36 7.05 7.62 -4.15
C THR A 36 8.20 8.07 -5.06
N GLY A 37 8.33 7.52 -6.28
CA GLY A 37 9.45 7.76 -7.19
C GLY A 37 10.76 7.12 -6.73
N ALA A 38 10.70 6.19 -5.78
CA ALA A 38 11.88 5.53 -5.21
C ALA A 38 12.47 4.47 -6.15
N ASP A 39 11.73 4.09 -7.20
CA ASP A 39 12.17 3.26 -8.31
C ASP A 39 13.25 3.92 -9.19
N SER A 40 13.45 5.24 -9.05
CA SER A 40 14.56 5.95 -9.69
C SER A 40 15.92 5.75 -8.99
N LEU A 41 15.92 5.25 -7.76
CA LEU A 41 17.14 4.91 -7.03
C LEU A 41 17.68 3.56 -7.49
N ASP A 42 19.01 3.39 -7.45
CA ASP A 42 19.60 2.07 -7.62
C ASP A 42 19.23 1.15 -6.44
N ILE A 43 19.27 -0.16 -6.68
CA ILE A 43 18.77 -1.15 -5.73
C ILE A 43 19.59 -1.19 -4.43
N ASP A 44 20.89 -0.90 -4.49
CA ASP A 44 21.77 -0.90 -3.32
C ASP A 44 21.53 0.34 -2.45
N SER A 45 21.35 1.51 -3.06
CA SER A 45 20.97 2.74 -2.36
C SER A 45 19.58 2.63 -1.72
N LEU A 46 18.60 2.08 -2.44
CA LEU A 46 17.27 1.85 -1.88
C LEU A 46 17.32 0.91 -0.68
N ALA A 47 18.07 -0.20 -0.80
CA ALA A 47 18.29 -1.12 0.31
C ALA A 47 18.97 -0.43 1.50
N GLY A 48 20.00 0.38 1.25
CA GLY A 48 20.72 1.15 2.27
C GLY A 48 19.78 2.09 3.04
N VAL A 49 18.95 2.88 2.34
CA VAL A 49 17.98 3.78 2.98
C VAL A 49 16.98 3.01 3.85
N LEU A 50 16.48 1.87 3.36
CA LEU A 50 15.55 1.03 4.13
C LEU A 50 16.21 0.44 5.38
N LEU A 51 17.46 -0.01 5.30
CA LEU A 51 18.22 -0.50 6.44
C LEU A 51 18.45 0.61 7.47
N SER A 52 18.92 1.78 7.04
CA SER A 52 19.10 2.93 7.94
C SER A 52 17.80 3.33 8.63
N ALA A 53 16.66 3.29 7.93
CA ALA A 53 15.36 3.58 8.54
C ALA A 53 14.92 2.54 9.59
N VAL A 54 15.32 1.28 9.42
CA VAL A 54 15.07 0.21 10.42
C VAL A 54 15.97 0.38 11.64
N GLU A 55 17.25 0.69 11.42
CA GLU A 55 18.27 0.84 12.46
C GLU A 55 18.12 2.13 13.27
N GLU A 56 17.44 3.14 12.73
CA GLU A 56 17.18 4.42 13.40
C GLU A 56 16.61 4.18 14.81
N LYS A 57 17.11 4.90 15.81
CA LYS A 57 16.67 4.79 17.21
C LYS A 57 16.00 6.07 17.70
N ASP A 58 16.19 7.18 17.01
CA ASP A 58 15.51 8.41 17.35
C ASP A 58 14.00 8.33 17.03
N ALA A 59 13.20 8.42 18.08
CA ALA A 59 11.74 8.43 17.98
C ALA A 59 11.22 9.67 17.24
N SER A 60 11.91 10.82 17.39
CA SER A 60 11.55 12.07 16.72
C SER A 60 11.74 11.96 15.21
N ALA A 61 12.90 11.47 14.75
CA ALA A 61 13.15 11.16 13.34
C ALA A 61 12.08 10.22 12.76
N LYS A 62 11.76 9.13 13.46
CA LYS A 62 10.71 8.19 13.03
C LYS A 62 9.33 8.84 12.96
N GLU A 63 8.98 9.70 13.92
CA GLU A 63 7.70 10.42 13.90
C GLU A 63 7.64 11.42 12.75
N ALA A 64 8.73 12.14 12.47
CA ALA A 64 8.82 13.04 11.33
C ALA A 64 8.61 12.29 10.00
N TRP A 65 9.22 11.12 9.83
CA TRP A 65 9.00 10.27 8.66
C TRP A 65 7.56 9.76 8.57
N ARG A 66 6.96 9.32 9.68
CA ARG A 66 5.54 8.93 9.72
C ARG A 66 4.63 10.08 9.30
N ARG A 67 4.89 11.30 9.76
CA ARG A 67 4.11 12.49 9.38
C ARG A 67 4.23 12.80 7.89
N LYS A 68 5.44 12.72 7.33
CA LYS A 68 5.68 12.86 5.88
C LYS A 68 4.94 11.79 5.08
N GLY A 69 5.03 10.52 5.51
CA GLY A 69 4.30 9.41 4.89
C GLY A 69 2.79 9.60 4.94
N ALA A 70 2.23 10.00 6.08
CA ALA A 70 0.80 10.28 6.22
C ALA A 70 0.35 11.41 5.27
N ALA A 71 1.15 12.47 5.12
CA ALA A 71 0.86 13.56 4.19
C ALA A 71 0.84 13.09 2.72
N PHE A 72 1.77 12.21 2.33
CA PHE A 72 1.78 11.59 1.00
C PHE A 72 0.47 10.84 0.71
N PHE A 73 0.04 9.96 1.62
CA PHE A 73 -1.20 9.20 1.45
C PHE A 73 -2.47 10.07 1.53
N GLN A 74 -2.47 11.12 2.35
CA GLN A 74 -3.58 12.08 2.39
C GLN A 74 -3.71 12.83 1.06
N ARG A 75 -2.60 13.25 0.44
CA ARG A 75 -2.61 13.90 -0.87
C ARG A 75 -3.12 12.95 -1.96
N ALA A 76 -2.68 11.70 -1.95
CA ALA A 76 -3.18 10.68 -2.88
C ALA A 76 -4.70 10.51 -2.78
N ARG A 77 -5.25 10.47 -1.55
CA ARG A 77 -6.71 10.37 -1.31
C ARG A 77 -7.48 11.59 -1.83
N ARG A 78 -6.97 12.81 -1.63
CA ARG A 78 -7.61 14.04 -2.14
C ARG A 78 -7.59 14.11 -3.68
N SER A 79 -6.51 13.65 -4.31
CA SER A 79 -6.43 13.56 -5.78
C SER A 79 -7.44 12.56 -6.36
N GLY A 80 -7.67 11.43 -5.68
CA GLY A 80 -8.73 10.48 -6.03
C GLY A 80 -10.15 11.02 -5.84
N ALA A 81 -10.39 11.81 -4.80
CA ALA A 81 -11.70 12.44 -4.54
C ALA A 81 -12.06 13.54 -5.55
N SER A 82 -11.08 14.29 -6.06
CA SER A 82 -11.31 15.32 -7.07
C SER A 82 -11.77 14.78 -8.42
N ARG A 83 -11.61 13.48 -8.70
CA ARG A 83 -12.07 12.86 -9.95
C ARG A 83 -13.55 12.46 -9.94
N ASN A 84 -14.24 12.55 -8.80
CA ASN A 84 -15.61 12.05 -8.65
C ASN A 84 -16.65 13.15 -8.32
N GLY A 85 -16.30 14.44 -8.48
CA GLY A 85 -17.11 15.57 -8.03
C GLY A 85 -17.27 16.73 -9.02
N SER A 86 -16.95 16.54 -10.31
CA SER A 86 -17.00 17.64 -11.29
C SER A 86 -17.68 17.23 -12.62
N GLU A 87 -18.83 16.57 -12.54
CA GLU A 87 -19.74 16.36 -13.68
C GLU A 87 -21.20 16.59 -13.26
N GLU A 88 -21.51 17.68 -12.55
CA GLU A 88 -22.91 18.12 -12.37
C GLU A 88 -23.02 19.64 -12.28
N HIS A 89 -22.44 20.38 -13.23
CA HIS A 89 -22.81 21.78 -13.46
C HIS A 89 -22.32 22.26 -14.84
N ALA A 90 -22.97 21.81 -15.92
CA ALA A 90 -22.95 22.50 -17.22
C ALA A 90 -24.00 21.94 -18.20
N ARG A 91 -25.30 21.92 -17.84
CA ARG A 91 -26.39 21.87 -18.86
C ARG A 91 -27.59 22.71 -18.39
N GLY A 92 -27.77 23.85 -19.04
CA GLY A 92 -28.89 24.80 -18.86
C GLY A 92 -28.39 26.23 -19.10
N ALA A 93 -28.00 26.58 -20.34
CA ALA A 93 -28.81 27.18 -21.41
C ALA A 93 -28.88 28.73 -21.33
N PRO A 94 -28.66 29.47 -22.43
CA PRO A 94 -29.46 30.65 -22.76
C PRO A 94 -30.76 30.26 -23.50
#